data_AF-A0A2E3FP10-F1
#
_entry.id   AF-A0A2E3FP10-F1
#
_cell.length_a   1.000
_cell.length_b   1.000
_cell.length_c   1.000
_cell.angle_alpha   90.00
_cell.angle_beta   90.00
_cell.angle_gamma   90.00
#
_symmetry.space_group_name_H-M   'P 1'
#
loop_
_entity.id
_entity.type
_entity.pdbx_description
1 polymer ?
#
loop_
_entity_poly.entity_id
_entity_poly.type
_entity_poly.pdbx_seq_one_letter_code
_entity_poly.pdbx_strand_id
1 'polypeptide(L)'
;MGEGSEPFNSEPDDLSWGEFGKLSLAYLRIPVALLVVELFYWFITQPTNTLGFIQESEAWIWYHLTELIYGSGSASLSEYNGWTTLVTLRHENFYYDQVRLYVSDECAGVHEMLFISVLIMMTTGVPQRLRIKSAIVACGIVYVLNIIRLIVLYPLAIDGCADNPNMLGCEQPMHDFHTFVYEWGFLIVLVIMWLIWFKWVNGGDRIKQEQLASENKWRFIYRKKWDPLQKTVMLSSILLILFSVIGVVIDDDAMEAKETKDMCEGLISDPVACGDANDKWAQEIQTAWSLATVGILGIAATIITIETEQSNSKSSVNEEG
;
A
#
# COMPACT_ATOMS: atom_id res chain seq x y z
N MET A 1 22.66 -43.85 -51.96
CA MET A 1 21.21 -44.10 -51.90
C MET A 1 20.94 -44.88 -50.62
N GLY A 2 20.25 -44.42 -49.59
CA GLY A 2 19.74 -43.12 -49.13
C GLY A 2 19.82 -43.18 -47.58
N GLU A 3 20.07 -42.09 -46.86
CA GLU A 3 19.03 -41.18 -46.31
C GLU A 3 17.82 -41.93 -45.74
N GLY A 4 17.39 -41.78 -44.49
CA GLY A 4 17.82 -40.91 -43.40
C GLY A 4 17.07 -41.34 -42.13
N SER A 5 17.71 -41.18 -40.99
CA SER A 5 17.07 -41.22 -39.68
C SER A 5 16.96 -39.78 -39.18
N GLU A 6 15.77 -39.21 -39.22
CA GLU A 6 15.46 -38.04 -38.38
C GLU A 6 15.15 -38.54 -36.97
N PRO A 7 15.83 -38.05 -35.92
CA PRO A 7 15.18 -37.82 -34.65
C PRO A 7 14.74 -36.37 -34.58
N PHE A 8 13.47 -36.22 -34.24
CA PHE A 8 12.74 -34.98 -34.00
C PHE A 8 13.47 -34.03 -33.03
N ASN A 9 13.37 -32.74 -33.39
CA ASN A 9 13.55 -31.52 -32.61
C ASN A 9 13.88 -31.66 -31.11
N SER A 10 14.98 -31.00 -30.75
CA SER A 10 15.38 -30.60 -29.41
C SER A 10 14.24 -29.98 -28.58
N GLU A 11 14.14 -30.44 -27.33
CA GLU A 11 13.36 -29.88 -26.22
C GLU A 11 13.54 -28.35 -26.04
N PRO A 12 12.58 -27.68 -25.38
CA PRO A 12 12.60 -26.24 -25.19
C PRO A 12 13.81 -25.82 -24.36
N ASP A 13 14.44 -24.73 -24.79
CA ASP A 13 15.59 -24.10 -24.16
C ASP A 13 15.21 -23.67 -22.72
N ASP A 14 15.51 -24.53 -21.74
CA ASP A 14 15.25 -24.26 -20.33
C ASP A 14 16.16 -23.12 -19.86
N LEU A 15 15.53 -22.01 -19.48
CA LEU A 15 16.17 -20.83 -18.89
C LEU A 15 17.19 -21.23 -17.82
N SER A 16 18.45 -20.80 -17.99
CA SER A 16 19.50 -21.14 -17.03
C SER A 16 19.18 -20.57 -15.65
N TRP A 17 19.50 -21.29 -14.58
CA TRP A 17 19.30 -20.82 -13.19
C TRP A 17 19.94 -19.45 -12.90
N GLY A 18 20.97 -19.06 -13.67
CA GLY A 18 21.58 -17.72 -13.60
C GLY A 18 20.75 -16.64 -14.29
N GLU A 19 20.04 -16.96 -15.37
CA GLU A 19 19.06 -16.08 -16.02
C GLU A 19 17.78 -16.00 -15.22
N PHE A 20 17.30 -17.12 -14.66
CA PHE A 20 16.21 -17.13 -13.68
C PHE A 20 16.56 -16.28 -12.45
N GLY A 21 17.80 -16.35 -11.96
CA GLY A 21 18.29 -15.52 -10.86
C GLY A 21 18.34 -14.01 -11.19
N LYS A 22 18.78 -13.64 -12.40
CA LYS A 22 18.77 -12.24 -12.86
C LYS A 22 17.36 -11.72 -13.10
N LEU A 23 16.48 -12.55 -13.66
CA LEU A 23 15.10 -12.23 -13.94
C LEU A 23 14.30 -12.09 -12.63
N SER A 24 14.42 -13.05 -11.71
CA SER A 24 13.78 -13.01 -10.40
C SER A 24 14.22 -11.80 -9.57
N LEU A 25 15.49 -11.39 -9.64
CA LEU A 25 15.99 -10.21 -8.91
C LEU A 25 15.50 -8.88 -9.52
N ALA A 26 15.29 -8.82 -10.84
CA ALA A 26 14.62 -7.70 -11.49
C ALA A 26 13.14 -7.63 -11.10
N TYR A 27 12.47 -8.78 -11.01
CA TYR A 27 11.08 -8.87 -10.53
C TYR A 27 10.95 -8.61 -9.03
N LEU A 28 11.94 -8.94 -8.20
CA LEU A 28 11.94 -8.72 -6.75
C LEU A 28 11.90 -7.22 -6.38
N ARG A 29 12.31 -6.35 -7.30
CA ARG A 29 12.17 -4.89 -7.14
C ARG A 29 10.71 -4.47 -6.96
N ILE A 30 9.78 -5.16 -7.61
CA ILE A 30 8.36 -4.83 -7.54
C ILE A 30 7.80 -5.17 -6.14
N PRO A 31 7.93 -6.40 -5.60
CA PRO A 31 7.54 -6.71 -4.22
C PRO A 31 8.26 -5.88 -3.17
N VAL A 32 9.58 -5.64 -3.31
CA VAL A 32 10.32 -4.79 -2.35
C VAL A 32 9.81 -3.36 -2.38
N ALA A 33 9.50 -2.83 -3.55
CA ALA A 33 8.89 -1.52 -3.67
C ALA A 33 7.49 -1.46 -3.06
N LEU A 34 6.67 -2.49 -3.26
CA LEU A 34 5.36 -2.60 -2.63
C LEU A 34 5.48 -2.64 -1.10
N LEU A 35 6.45 -3.37 -0.55
CA LEU A 35 6.75 -3.35 0.89
C LEU A 35 7.23 -1.98 1.37
N VAL A 36 8.01 -1.26 0.57
CA VAL A 36 8.43 0.11 0.89
C VAL A 36 7.23 1.07 0.84
N VAL A 37 6.30 0.91 -0.12
CA VAL A 37 5.06 1.70 -0.16
C VAL A 37 4.24 1.45 1.08
N GLU A 38 4.05 0.18 1.45
CA GLU A 38 3.31 -0.21 2.64
C GLU A 38 3.94 0.37 3.90
N LEU A 39 5.27 0.30 4.02
CA LEU A 39 6.00 0.87 5.16
C LEU A 39 5.92 2.40 5.20
N PHE A 40 5.96 3.08 4.06
CA PHE A 40 5.76 4.53 3.98
C PHE A 40 4.32 4.92 4.29
N TYR A 41 3.34 4.19 3.76
CA TYR A 41 1.92 4.37 4.06
C TYR A 41 1.70 4.26 5.56
N TRP A 42 2.09 3.13 6.12
CA TRP A 42 2.05 2.86 7.55
C TRP A 42 2.74 3.94 8.40
N PHE A 43 3.90 4.45 7.95
CA PHE A 43 4.61 5.50 8.68
C PHE A 43 3.87 6.84 8.68
N ILE A 44 3.23 7.21 7.56
CA ILE A 44 2.49 8.47 7.47
C ILE A 44 1.07 8.36 8.02
N THR A 45 0.50 7.16 8.11
CA THR A 45 -0.85 6.91 8.64
C THR A 45 -0.85 6.47 10.11
N GLN A 46 0.31 6.10 10.68
CA GLN A 46 0.53 5.80 12.11
C GLN A 46 -0.16 6.78 13.08
N PRO A 47 -0.08 8.12 12.89
CA PRO A 47 -0.81 9.05 13.73
C PRO A 47 -2.18 9.32 13.10
N THR A 48 -3.24 9.11 13.89
CA THR A 48 -4.65 9.33 13.51
C THR A 48 -4.96 10.71 12.91
N ASN A 49 -4.07 11.69 13.10
CA ASN A 49 -4.22 13.08 12.68
C ASN A 49 -3.23 13.56 11.61
N THR A 50 -2.34 12.72 11.08
CA THR A 50 -1.30 13.18 10.13
C THR A 50 -1.86 13.67 8.82
N LEU A 51 -3.01 13.12 8.40
CA LEU A 51 -3.66 13.42 7.13
C LEU A 51 -4.99 14.15 7.32
N GLY A 52 -5.21 14.73 8.52
CA GLY A 52 -6.45 15.40 8.90
C GLY A 52 -6.90 16.47 7.91
N PHE A 53 -5.96 17.23 7.31
CA PHE A 53 -6.30 18.22 6.28
C PHE A 53 -6.91 17.61 5.01
N ILE A 54 -6.41 16.44 4.57
CA ILE A 54 -6.96 15.79 3.38
C ILE A 54 -8.32 15.18 3.71
N GLN A 55 -8.43 14.50 4.85
CA GLN A 55 -9.69 13.92 5.32
C GLN A 55 -10.77 14.98 5.54
N GLU A 56 -10.44 16.10 6.17
CA GLU A 56 -11.36 17.23 6.37
C GLU A 56 -11.74 17.86 5.04
N SER A 57 -10.79 18.04 4.11
CA SER A 57 -11.10 18.56 2.78
C SER A 57 -12.07 17.66 2.02
N GLU A 58 -11.90 16.35 2.13
CA GLU A 58 -12.78 15.39 1.46
C GLU A 58 -14.15 15.33 2.13
N ALA A 59 -14.21 15.27 3.46
CA ALA A 59 -15.47 15.33 4.21
C ALA A 59 -16.26 16.60 3.88
N TRP A 60 -15.57 17.74 3.78
CA TRP A 60 -16.15 19.02 3.39
C TRP A 60 -16.72 19.00 1.97
N ILE A 61 -15.93 18.52 0.99
CA ILE A 61 -16.38 18.43 -0.40
C ILE A 61 -17.54 17.45 -0.53
N TRP A 62 -17.44 16.28 0.10
CA TRP A 62 -18.46 15.25 0.05
C TRP A 62 -19.77 15.74 0.66
N TYR A 63 -19.74 16.36 1.83
CA TYR A 63 -20.91 16.98 2.46
C TYR A 63 -21.58 17.99 1.52
N HIS A 64 -20.81 18.96 1.00
CA HIS A 64 -21.37 20.01 0.16
C HIS A 64 -21.91 19.48 -1.18
N LEU A 65 -21.27 18.50 -1.78
CA LEU A 65 -21.76 17.87 -3.00
C LEU A 65 -22.99 17.02 -2.75
N THR A 66 -23.08 16.34 -1.60
CA THR A 66 -24.27 15.55 -1.23
C THR A 66 -25.48 16.47 -1.04
N GLU A 67 -25.33 17.55 -0.28
CA GLU A 67 -26.37 18.58 -0.12
C GLU A 67 -26.77 19.24 -1.46
N LEU A 68 -25.80 19.48 -2.33
CA LEU A 68 -26.05 20.10 -3.64
C LEU A 68 -26.79 19.17 -4.61
N ILE A 69 -26.42 17.89 -4.64
CA ILE A 69 -26.94 16.92 -5.62
C ILE A 69 -28.26 16.32 -5.15
N TYR A 70 -28.37 15.96 -3.87
CA TYR A 70 -29.50 15.22 -3.31
C TYR A 70 -30.48 16.07 -2.50
N GLY A 71 -30.15 17.34 -2.24
CA GLY A 71 -31.02 18.33 -1.62
C GLY A 71 -30.61 18.70 -0.20
N SER A 72 -31.12 19.84 0.28
CA SER A 72 -30.77 20.37 1.60
C SER A 72 -31.27 19.47 2.73
N GLY A 73 -30.39 19.14 3.67
CA GLY A 73 -30.68 18.27 4.81
C GLY A 73 -30.41 16.78 4.56
N SER A 74 -29.92 16.41 3.38
CA SER A 74 -29.46 15.06 3.01
C SER A 74 -28.20 14.62 3.77
N ALA A 75 -27.38 15.56 4.22
CA ALA A 75 -26.17 15.29 5.00
C ALA A 75 -25.93 16.37 6.06
N SER A 76 -25.18 16.02 7.11
CA SER A 76 -24.65 16.96 8.09
C SER A 76 -23.19 16.65 8.40
N LEU A 77 -22.37 17.69 8.53
CA LEU A 77 -20.95 17.59 8.82
C LEU A 77 -20.69 17.90 10.31
N SER A 78 -19.87 17.08 10.97
CA SER A 78 -19.59 17.16 12.41
C SER A 78 -18.16 16.73 12.75
N GLU A 79 -17.73 17.01 13.97
CA GLU A 79 -16.39 16.69 14.44
C GLU A 79 -16.27 15.23 14.91
N TYR A 80 -15.12 14.62 14.62
CA TYR A 80 -14.68 13.33 15.14
C TYR A 80 -13.17 13.40 15.39
N ASN A 81 -12.74 13.02 16.60
CA ASN A 81 -11.35 13.09 17.05
C ASN A 81 -10.65 14.46 16.84
N GLY A 82 -11.41 15.56 16.95
CA GLY A 82 -10.91 16.93 16.84
C GLY A 82 -10.79 17.46 15.40
N TRP A 83 -11.23 16.70 14.40
CA TRP A 83 -11.31 17.12 13.00
C TRP A 83 -12.73 17.05 12.47
N THR A 84 -13.05 17.89 11.49
CA THR A 84 -14.37 17.94 10.86
C THR A 84 -14.52 16.84 9.79
N THR A 85 -14.47 15.57 10.20
CA THR A 85 -14.41 14.41 9.29
C THR A 85 -15.64 13.50 9.34
N LEU A 86 -16.60 13.75 10.23
CA LEU A 86 -17.80 12.92 10.36
C LEU A 86 -18.95 13.46 9.53
N VAL A 87 -19.32 12.71 8.49
CA VAL A 87 -20.47 12.99 7.62
C VAL A 87 -21.63 12.08 8.01
N THR A 88 -22.74 12.68 8.40
CA THR A 88 -23.97 11.96 8.73
C THR A 88 -24.97 12.14 7.61
N LEU A 89 -25.24 11.06 6.86
CA LEU A 89 -26.28 11.02 5.84
C LEU A 89 -27.65 10.90 6.50
N ARG A 90 -28.66 11.55 5.94
CA ARG A 90 -30.02 11.61 6.50
C ARG A 90 -31.06 11.25 5.47
N HIS A 91 -31.99 10.40 5.87
CA HIS A 91 -33.17 10.01 5.12
C HIS A 91 -34.15 9.29 6.05
N GLU A 92 -35.45 9.47 5.85
CA GLU A 92 -36.53 8.82 6.64
C GLU A 92 -36.56 7.29 6.57
N ASN A 93 -35.79 6.71 5.63
CA ASN A 93 -35.72 5.26 5.43
C ASN A 93 -34.55 4.65 6.21
N PHE A 94 -33.59 5.46 6.67
CA PHE A 94 -32.44 4.98 7.42
C PHE A 94 -32.85 4.60 8.84
N TYR A 95 -32.09 3.69 9.45
CA TYR A 95 -32.27 3.38 10.86
C TYR A 95 -32.00 4.63 11.72
N TYR A 96 -32.97 5.05 12.54
CA TYR A 96 -32.94 6.33 13.25
C TYR A 96 -32.76 7.57 12.35
N ASP A 97 -33.24 7.49 11.10
CA ASP A 97 -33.17 8.57 10.11
C ASP A 97 -31.74 9.00 9.73
N GLN A 98 -30.71 8.22 10.08
CA GLN A 98 -29.32 8.62 9.87
C GLN A 98 -28.36 7.45 9.63
N VAL A 99 -27.33 7.70 8.82
CA VAL A 99 -26.15 6.83 8.67
C VAL A 99 -24.92 7.68 8.93
N ARG A 100 -24.08 7.28 9.89
CA ARG A 100 -22.91 8.05 10.34
C ARG A 100 -21.64 7.43 9.76
N LEU A 101 -20.90 8.20 8.98
CA LEU A 101 -19.68 7.75 8.28
C LEU A 101 -18.57 8.76 8.55
N TYR A 102 -17.44 8.30 9.07
CA TYR A 102 -16.25 9.15 9.23
C TYR A 102 -15.31 8.93 8.05
N VAL A 103 -14.60 9.99 7.66
CA VAL A 103 -13.63 9.94 6.57
C VAL A 103 -12.25 9.55 7.12
N SER A 104 -11.89 8.28 6.94
CA SER A 104 -10.55 7.73 7.21
C SER A 104 -9.53 8.05 6.10
N ASP A 105 -8.26 7.73 6.33
CA ASP A 105 -7.16 7.83 5.35
C ASP A 105 -7.34 6.91 4.13
N GLU A 106 -7.99 5.77 4.31
CA GLU A 106 -8.47 4.89 3.23
C GLU A 106 -9.65 5.50 2.45
N CYS A 107 -10.51 6.31 3.11
CA CYS A 107 -11.57 7.06 2.45
C CYS A 107 -11.00 8.18 1.57
N ALA A 108 -10.00 8.89 2.10
CA ALA A 108 -9.21 9.89 1.36
C ALA A 108 -8.40 9.29 0.20
N GLY A 109 -8.30 7.96 0.17
CA GLY A 109 -7.52 7.15 -0.76
C GLY A 109 -6.05 7.55 -0.83
N VAL A 110 -5.48 7.80 0.35
CA VAL A 110 -4.06 8.08 0.51
C VAL A 110 -3.24 6.88 0.07
N HIS A 111 -3.72 5.66 0.35
CA HIS A 111 -3.08 4.42 -0.08
C HIS A 111 -2.90 4.37 -1.60
N GLU A 112 -3.97 4.66 -2.35
CA GLU A 112 -3.99 4.69 -3.81
C GLU A 112 -3.07 5.77 -4.38
N MET A 113 -3.05 6.95 -3.77
CA MET A 113 -2.16 8.05 -4.16
C MET A 113 -0.68 7.70 -3.97
N LEU A 114 -0.33 7.05 -2.87
CA LEU A 114 1.03 6.57 -2.63
C LEU A 114 1.41 5.49 -3.63
N PHE A 115 0.53 4.50 -3.84
CA PHE A 115 0.75 3.41 -4.76
C PHE A 115 1.07 3.91 -6.17
N ILE A 116 0.22 4.78 -6.74
CA ILE A 116 0.45 5.31 -8.09
C ILE A 116 1.70 6.20 -8.16
N SER A 117 1.94 7.00 -7.12
CA SER A 117 3.12 7.86 -7.05
C SER A 117 4.40 7.03 -7.08
N VAL A 118 4.46 5.93 -6.32
CA VAL A 118 5.62 5.04 -6.31
C VAL A 118 5.78 4.33 -7.65
N LEU A 119 4.71 3.81 -8.26
CA LEU A 119 4.78 3.20 -9.59
C LEU A 119 5.35 4.16 -10.63
N ILE A 120 4.91 5.42 -10.63
CA ILE A 120 5.43 6.46 -11.53
C ILE A 120 6.89 6.79 -11.21
N MET A 121 7.23 6.93 -9.93
CA MET A 121 8.57 7.32 -9.49
C MET A 121 9.61 6.23 -9.77
N MET A 122 9.25 4.96 -9.67
CA MET A 122 10.15 3.84 -9.97
C MET A 122 10.32 3.53 -11.44
N THR A 123 9.48 4.11 -12.30
CA THR A 123 9.61 3.91 -13.74
C THR A 123 10.92 4.52 -14.22
N THR A 124 11.84 3.68 -14.68
CA THR A 124 13.15 4.13 -15.17
C THR A 124 13.04 4.69 -16.60
N GLY A 125 14.03 5.43 -17.08
CA GLY A 125 14.01 6.03 -18.42
C GLY A 125 13.26 7.37 -18.52
N VAL A 126 12.55 7.77 -17.47
CA VAL A 126 11.72 8.98 -17.44
C VAL A 126 12.38 10.07 -16.58
N PRO A 127 12.55 11.31 -17.07
CA PRO A 127 13.17 12.38 -16.29
C PRO A 127 12.38 12.66 -15.01
N GLN A 128 13.08 12.89 -13.89
CA GLN A 128 12.49 13.05 -12.56
C GLN A 128 11.41 14.16 -12.51
N ARG A 129 11.61 15.26 -13.23
CA ARG A 129 10.62 16.35 -13.31
C ARG A 129 9.30 15.90 -13.93
N LEU A 130 9.35 15.02 -14.93
CA LEU A 130 8.14 14.48 -15.57
C LEU A 130 7.44 13.49 -14.64
N ARG A 131 8.21 12.62 -13.96
CA ARG A 131 7.67 11.69 -12.95
C ARG A 131 6.94 12.43 -11.83
N ILE A 132 7.54 13.47 -11.25
CA ILE A 132 6.90 14.27 -10.18
C ILE A 132 5.62 14.95 -10.69
N LYS A 133 5.64 15.59 -11.86
CA LYS A 133 4.44 16.22 -12.44
C LYS A 133 3.33 15.20 -12.69
N SER A 134 3.68 14.04 -13.21
CA SER A 134 2.72 12.96 -13.46
C SER A 134 2.17 12.36 -12.17
N ALA A 135 2.99 12.20 -11.14
CA ALA A 135 2.54 11.75 -9.83
C ALA A 135 1.53 12.74 -9.22
N ILE A 136 1.80 14.05 -9.25
CA ILE A 136 0.87 15.07 -8.75
C ILE A 136 -0.46 15.03 -9.50
N VAL A 137 -0.43 14.92 -10.84
CA VAL A 137 -1.65 14.82 -11.66
C VAL A 137 -2.41 13.53 -11.34
N ALA A 138 -1.71 12.40 -11.21
CA ALA A 138 -2.32 11.11 -10.89
C ALA A 138 -2.98 11.14 -9.50
N CYS A 139 -2.32 11.70 -8.48
CA CYS A 139 -2.92 11.89 -7.15
C CYS A 139 -4.18 12.75 -7.21
N GLY A 140 -4.17 13.83 -8.00
CA GLY A 140 -5.35 14.66 -8.21
C GLY A 140 -6.52 13.90 -8.85
N ILE A 141 -6.24 13.02 -9.82
CA ILE A 141 -7.25 12.17 -10.43
C ILE A 141 -7.82 11.19 -9.40
N VAL A 142 -6.97 10.51 -8.64
CA VAL A 142 -7.38 9.56 -7.59
C VAL A 142 -8.24 10.25 -6.55
N TYR A 143 -7.85 11.44 -6.09
CA TYR A 143 -8.64 12.23 -5.14
C TYR A 143 -10.05 12.53 -5.64
N VAL A 144 -10.19 12.94 -6.92
CA VAL A 144 -11.50 13.17 -7.54
C VAL A 144 -12.32 11.89 -7.64
N LEU A 145 -11.68 10.76 -7.97
CA LEU A 145 -12.36 9.46 -8.02
C LEU A 145 -12.85 9.01 -6.65
N ASN A 146 -12.10 9.28 -5.58
CA ASN A 146 -12.55 9.03 -4.20
C ASN A 146 -13.79 9.85 -3.85
N ILE A 147 -13.80 11.14 -4.20
CA ILE A 147 -14.99 11.98 -4.00
C ILE A 147 -16.19 11.41 -4.77
N ILE A 148 -16.01 10.98 -6.02
CA ILE A 148 -17.09 10.35 -6.80
C ILE A 148 -17.59 9.07 -6.10
N ARG A 149 -16.69 8.23 -5.58
CA ARG A 149 -17.06 7.05 -4.79
C ARG A 149 -17.96 7.46 -3.61
N LEU A 150 -17.57 8.47 -2.85
CA LEU A 150 -18.32 8.94 -1.68
C LEU A 150 -19.71 9.50 -2.05
N ILE A 151 -19.82 10.24 -3.15
CA ILE A 151 -21.11 10.79 -3.62
C ILE A 151 -22.10 9.68 -4.00
N VAL A 152 -21.62 8.57 -4.54
CA VAL A 152 -22.46 7.44 -4.96
C VAL A 152 -22.96 6.62 -3.76
N LEU A 153 -22.36 6.76 -2.58
CA LEU A 153 -22.80 6.05 -1.37
C LEU A 153 -24.22 6.41 -0.96
N TYR A 154 -24.59 7.70 -1.05
CA TYR A 154 -25.92 8.17 -0.63
C TYR A 154 -27.09 7.50 -1.38
N PRO A 155 -27.15 7.51 -2.73
CA PRO A 155 -28.25 6.87 -3.44
C PRO A 155 -28.25 5.35 -3.27
N LEU A 156 -27.09 4.71 -3.13
CA LEU A 156 -27.01 3.27 -2.84
C LEU A 156 -27.57 2.91 -1.46
N ALA A 157 -27.31 3.76 -0.46
CA ALA A 157 -27.87 3.58 0.87
C ALA A 157 -29.41 3.74 0.85
N ILE A 158 -29.92 4.73 0.13
CA ILE A 158 -31.37 4.93 -0.01
C ILE A 158 -32.03 3.76 -0.72
N ASP A 159 -31.44 3.28 -1.81
CA ASP A 159 -31.98 2.17 -2.60
C ASP A 159 -32.09 0.88 -1.76
N GLY A 160 -31.03 0.55 -1.00
CA GLY A 160 -31.06 -0.58 -0.07
C GLY A 160 -32.12 -0.44 1.03
N CYS A 161 -32.27 0.77 1.57
CA CYS A 161 -33.28 1.06 2.60
C CYS A 161 -34.69 1.29 2.05
N ALA A 162 -34.89 1.38 0.74
CA ALA A 162 -36.22 1.51 0.14
C ALA A 162 -37.03 0.22 0.26
N ASP A 163 -36.37 -0.93 0.13
CA ASP A 163 -37.00 -2.24 0.25
C ASP A 163 -37.28 -2.64 1.71
N ASN A 164 -36.48 -2.13 2.66
CA ASN A 164 -36.56 -2.47 4.09
C ASN A 164 -36.32 -1.22 4.97
N PRO A 165 -37.29 -0.29 5.04
CA PRO A 165 -37.09 0.98 5.74
C PRO A 165 -36.97 0.82 7.26
N ASN A 166 -36.11 1.64 7.87
CA ASN A 166 -35.83 1.71 9.31
C ASN A 166 -35.43 0.35 9.94
N MET A 167 -34.85 -0.53 9.12
CA MET A 167 -34.24 -1.78 9.57
C MET A 167 -32.74 -1.57 9.76
N LEU A 168 -32.17 -2.20 10.78
CA LEU A 168 -30.73 -2.19 10.99
C LEU A 168 -30.01 -2.89 9.83
N GLY A 169 -29.02 -2.23 9.23
CA GLY A 169 -28.24 -2.77 8.11
C GLY A 169 -28.95 -2.70 6.75
N CYS A 170 -29.98 -1.87 6.60
CA CYS A 170 -30.63 -1.65 5.30
C CYS A 170 -29.71 -0.97 4.28
N GLU A 171 -28.70 -0.25 4.77
CA GLU A 171 -27.65 0.42 4.01
C GLU A 171 -26.56 -0.53 3.49
N GLN A 172 -26.70 -1.85 3.70
CA GLN A 172 -25.71 -2.85 3.28
C GLN A 172 -25.22 -2.71 1.83
N PRO A 173 -26.08 -2.42 0.82
CA PRO A 173 -25.61 -2.24 -0.56
C PRO A 173 -24.58 -1.11 -0.74
N MET A 174 -24.65 -0.07 0.08
CA MET A 174 -23.64 1.00 0.13
C MET A 174 -22.29 0.46 0.61
N HIS A 175 -22.29 -0.33 1.68
CA HIS A 175 -21.08 -0.95 2.22
C HIS A 175 -20.48 -1.96 1.26
N ASP A 176 -21.30 -2.80 0.63
CA ASP A 176 -20.83 -3.78 -0.36
C ASP A 176 -20.16 -3.10 -1.56
N PHE A 177 -20.75 -2.00 -2.05
CA PHE A 177 -20.12 -1.18 -3.10
C PHE A 177 -18.81 -0.55 -2.62
N HIS A 178 -18.79 0.03 -1.42
CA HIS A 178 -17.59 0.64 -0.86
C HIS A 178 -16.44 -0.38 -0.75
N THR A 179 -16.72 -1.56 -0.19
CA THR A 179 -15.77 -2.67 -0.07
C THR A 179 -15.30 -3.16 -1.43
N PHE A 180 -16.19 -3.33 -2.40
CA PHE A 180 -15.81 -3.74 -3.76
C PHE A 180 -14.85 -2.75 -4.43
N VAL A 181 -15.16 -1.45 -4.34
CA VAL A 181 -14.32 -0.39 -4.92
C VAL A 181 -12.97 -0.32 -4.23
N TYR A 182 -12.96 -0.49 -2.91
CA TYR A 182 -11.75 -0.52 -2.08
C TYR A 182 -10.85 -1.73 -2.40
N GLU A 183 -11.39 -2.94 -2.39
CA GLU A 183 -10.60 -4.17 -2.56
C GLU A 183 -10.10 -4.36 -4.00
N TRP A 184 -10.95 -4.05 -5.00
CA TRP A 184 -10.68 -4.42 -6.40
C TRP A 184 -10.75 -3.23 -7.34
N GLY A 185 -11.74 -2.36 -7.16
CA GLY A 185 -12.03 -1.27 -8.10
C GLY A 185 -10.85 -0.34 -8.30
N PHE A 186 -10.29 0.19 -7.21
CA PHE A 186 -9.18 1.13 -7.29
C PHE A 186 -7.92 0.49 -7.85
N LEU A 187 -7.56 -0.74 -7.45
CA LEU A 187 -6.38 -1.42 -8.00
C LEU A 187 -6.44 -1.51 -9.54
N ILE A 188 -7.59 -1.90 -10.08
CA ILE A 188 -7.81 -1.98 -11.54
C ILE A 188 -7.63 -0.61 -12.19
N VAL A 189 -8.26 0.43 -11.62
CA VAL A 189 -8.17 1.80 -12.14
C VAL A 189 -6.73 2.32 -12.12
N LEU A 190 -6.00 2.10 -11.02
CA LEU A 190 -4.61 2.54 -10.87
C LEU A 190 -3.69 1.84 -11.88
N VAL A 191 -3.85 0.53 -12.08
CA VAL A 191 -3.06 -0.22 -13.06
C VAL A 191 -3.35 0.28 -14.49
N ILE A 192 -4.61 0.49 -14.85
CA ILE A 192 -4.99 1.03 -16.17
C ILE A 192 -4.41 2.43 -16.36
N MET A 193 -4.57 3.31 -15.38
CA MET A 193 -4.04 4.67 -15.42
C MET A 193 -2.52 4.67 -15.57
N TRP A 194 -1.82 3.80 -14.82
CA TRP A 194 -0.39 3.62 -14.95
C TRP A 194 0.02 3.10 -16.33
N LEU A 195 -0.68 2.11 -16.88
CA LEU A 195 -0.42 1.57 -18.23
C LEU A 195 -0.58 2.63 -19.32
N ILE A 196 -1.64 3.44 -19.24
CA ILE A 196 -1.89 4.56 -20.16
C ILE A 196 -0.74 5.56 -20.07
N TRP A 197 -0.38 5.96 -18.85
CA TRP A 197 0.73 6.88 -18.62
C TRP A 197 2.07 6.31 -19.10
N PHE A 198 2.36 5.05 -18.79
CA PHE A 198 3.59 4.33 -19.18
C PHE A 198 3.75 4.26 -20.70
N LYS A 199 2.66 3.98 -21.41
CA LYS A 199 2.62 4.02 -22.87
C LYS A 199 2.84 5.43 -23.39
N TRP A 200 2.21 6.44 -22.79
CA TRP A 200 2.34 7.84 -23.20
C TRP A 200 3.78 8.37 -23.06
N VAL A 201 4.51 7.98 -22.01
CA VAL A 201 5.91 8.39 -21.82
C VAL A 201 6.93 7.58 -22.66
N ASN A 202 6.48 6.64 -23.49
CA ASN A 202 7.32 5.64 -24.17
C ASN A 202 8.25 4.91 -23.20
N GLY A 203 7.71 4.48 -22.04
CA GLY A 203 8.47 3.80 -20.99
C GLY A 203 9.24 2.58 -21.51
N GLY A 204 8.62 1.80 -22.40
CA GLY A 204 9.24 0.60 -22.98
C GLY A 204 10.51 0.88 -23.80
N ASP A 205 10.49 1.87 -24.68
CA ASP A 205 11.66 2.22 -25.51
C ASP A 205 12.78 2.83 -24.68
N ARG A 206 12.43 3.61 -23.66
CA ARG A 206 13.39 4.25 -22.75
C ARG A 206 14.04 3.24 -21.81
N ILE A 207 13.28 2.28 -21.29
CA ILE A 207 13.81 1.16 -20.49
C ILE A 207 14.73 0.31 -21.37
N LYS A 208 14.36 0.02 -22.62
CA LYS A 208 15.21 -0.71 -23.56
C LYS A 208 16.51 0.04 -23.85
N GLN A 209 16.46 1.36 -24.04
CA GLN A 209 17.65 2.20 -24.21
C GLN A 209 18.54 2.25 -22.96
N GLU A 210 17.94 2.35 -21.76
CA GLU A 210 18.68 2.27 -20.50
C GLU A 210 19.29 0.90 -20.28
N GLN A 211 18.59 -0.19 -20.62
CA GLN A 211 19.08 -1.55 -20.47
C GLN A 211 20.24 -1.84 -21.43
N LEU A 212 20.19 -1.30 -22.65
CA LEU A 212 21.30 -1.30 -23.61
C LEU A 212 22.48 -0.42 -23.13
N ALA A 213 22.20 0.68 -22.42
CA ALA A 213 23.22 1.53 -21.82
C ALA A 213 23.78 0.96 -20.49
N SER A 214 23.05 0.07 -19.83
CA SER A 214 23.37 -0.48 -18.51
C SER A 214 24.00 -1.88 -18.55
N GLU A 215 24.56 -2.32 -19.68
CA GLU A 215 25.37 -3.55 -19.72
C GLU A 215 26.55 -3.53 -18.73
N ASN A 216 26.85 -2.38 -18.10
CA ASN A 216 27.81 -2.27 -17.01
C ASN A 216 27.20 -2.31 -15.58
N LYS A 217 27.30 -3.51 -15.00
CA LYS A 217 27.85 -3.85 -13.67
C LYS A 217 27.09 -3.41 -12.41
N TRP A 218 26.10 -4.23 -12.04
CA TRP A 218 25.82 -4.55 -10.63
C TRP A 218 25.77 -6.08 -10.51
N ARG A 219 26.72 -6.67 -9.78
CA ARG A 219 26.69 -8.10 -9.42
C ARG A 219 26.46 -8.18 -7.92
N PHE A 220 25.31 -8.73 -7.53
CA PHE A 220 25.03 -9.06 -6.15
C PHE A 220 25.78 -10.34 -5.80
N ILE A 221 26.62 -10.29 -4.76
CA ILE A 221 27.39 -11.44 -4.29
C ILE A 221 27.04 -11.68 -2.83
N TYR A 222 26.76 -12.95 -2.49
CA TYR A 222 26.57 -13.40 -1.12
C TYR A 222 27.85 -13.25 -0.30
N ARG A 223 27.75 -12.62 0.87
CA ARG A 223 28.90 -12.38 1.75
C ARG A 223 29.44 -13.70 2.32
N LYS A 224 30.64 -14.10 1.91
CA LYS A 224 31.31 -15.32 2.43
C LYS A 224 32.10 -15.10 3.72
N LYS A 225 32.47 -13.86 4.07
CA LYS A 225 33.25 -13.52 5.27
C LYS A 225 32.58 -12.42 6.09
N TRP A 226 32.43 -12.66 7.38
CA TRP A 226 31.66 -11.85 8.32
C TRP A 226 32.58 -11.21 9.37
N ASP A 227 32.63 -9.89 9.39
CA ASP A 227 33.35 -9.07 10.37
C ASP A 227 32.57 -8.99 11.70
N PRO A 228 33.20 -8.85 12.89
CA PRO A 228 32.56 -8.60 14.18
C PRO A 228 31.38 -7.62 14.14
N LEU A 229 31.49 -6.51 13.41
CA LEU A 229 30.41 -5.51 13.31
C LEU A 229 29.17 -6.02 12.57
N GLN A 230 29.32 -6.94 11.61
CA GLN A 230 28.18 -7.56 10.91
C GLN A 230 27.54 -8.65 11.77
N LYS A 231 28.33 -9.35 12.58
CA LYS A 231 27.82 -10.33 13.54
C LYS A 231 27.01 -9.68 14.66
N THR A 232 27.44 -8.51 15.15
CA THR A 232 26.67 -7.74 16.14
C THR A 232 25.37 -7.21 15.56
N VAL A 233 25.39 -6.67 14.33
CA VAL A 233 24.17 -6.22 13.62
C VAL A 233 23.21 -7.38 13.35
N MET A 234 23.71 -8.57 12.98
CA MET A 234 22.83 -9.73 12.81
C MET A 234 22.20 -10.18 14.14
N LEU A 235 22.98 -10.21 15.22
CA LEU A 235 22.47 -10.57 16.54
C LEU A 235 21.42 -9.58 17.04
N SER A 236 21.67 -8.26 16.90
CA SER A 236 20.69 -7.23 17.28
C SER A 236 19.42 -7.33 16.44
N SER A 237 19.54 -7.65 15.15
CA SER A 237 18.41 -7.82 14.25
C SER A 237 17.53 -9.00 14.63
N ILE A 238 18.13 -10.13 15.01
CA ILE A 238 17.41 -11.31 15.51
C ILE A 238 16.71 -10.98 16.83
N LEU A 239 17.38 -10.25 17.73
CA LEU A 239 16.78 -9.83 19.00
C LEU A 239 15.61 -8.88 18.80
N LEU A 240 15.67 -7.95 17.85
CA LEU A 240 14.55 -7.06 17.52
C LEU A 240 13.31 -7.83 17.01
N ILE A 241 13.52 -8.85 16.19
CA ILE A 241 12.43 -9.72 15.70
C ILE A 241 11.85 -10.57 16.84
N LEU A 242 12.67 -11.06 17.74
CA LEU A 242 12.18 -11.81 18.91
C LEU A 242 11.40 -10.89 19.86
N PHE A 243 11.91 -9.68 20.09
CA PHE A 243 11.28 -8.70 20.96
C PHE A 243 9.94 -8.20 20.40
N SER A 244 9.81 -8.10 19.07
CA SER A 244 8.54 -7.72 18.44
C SER A 244 7.43 -8.74 18.68
N VAL A 245 7.74 -10.04 18.55
CA VAL A 245 6.76 -11.11 18.77
C VAL A 245 6.42 -11.25 20.25
N ILE A 246 7.43 -11.19 21.12
CA ILE A 246 7.26 -11.35 22.57
C ILE A 246 6.49 -10.17 23.16
N GLY A 247 6.76 -8.94 22.70
CA GLY A 247 6.08 -7.73 23.16
C GLY A 247 4.56 -7.81 23.00
N VAL A 248 4.06 -8.28 21.85
CA VAL A 248 2.62 -8.37 21.59
C VAL A 248 1.95 -9.51 22.35
N VAL A 249 2.63 -10.65 22.53
CA VAL A 249 2.02 -11.85 23.11
C VAL A 249 1.99 -11.82 24.64
N ILE A 250 2.88 -11.06 25.27
CA ILE A 250 2.96 -10.95 26.74
C ILE A 250 2.19 -9.72 27.26
N ASP A 251 1.91 -8.74 26.41
CA ASP A 251 1.17 -7.56 26.81
C ASP A 251 -0.33 -7.88 26.97
N ASP A 252 -0.77 -7.93 28.23
CA ASP A 252 -2.16 -8.22 28.60
C ASP A 252 -3.12 -7.18 28.01
N ASP A 253 -2.71 -5.91 27.93
CA ASP A 253 -3.49 -4.82 27.37
C ASP A 253 -3.64 -4.95 25.84
N ALA A 254 -2.60 -5.44 25.15
CA ALA A 254 -2.64 -5.72 23.72
C ALA A 254 -3.56 -6.91 23.40
N MET A 255 -3.52 -7.96 24.24
CA MET A 255 -4.35 -9.14 24.08
C MET A 255 -5.83 -8.86 24.42
N GLU A 256 -6.12 -7.99 25.39
CA GLU A 256 -7.47 -7.51 25.70
C GLU A 256 -8.05 -6.64 24.57
N ALA A 257 -7.23 -5.76 23.98
CA ALA A 257 -7.61 -4.96 22.82
C ALA A 257 -7.95 -5.84 21.61
N LYS A 258 -7.18 -6.91 21.39
CA LYS A 258 -7.46 -7.91 20.36
C LYS A 258 -8.78 -8.64 20.59
N GLU A 259 -9.03 -9.13 21.80
CA GLU A 259 -10.26 -9.84 22.13
C GLU A 259 -11.48 -8.93 21.96
N THR A 260 -11.37 -7.67 22.38
CA THR A 260 -12.43 -6.67 22.20
C THR A 260 -12.67 -6.35 20.73
N LYS A 261 -11.61 -6.21 19.93
CA LYS A 261 -11.72 -6.07 18.47
C LYS A 261 -12.41 -7.27 17.82
N ASP A 262 -12.00 -8.48 18.16
CA ASP A 262 -12.56 -9.72 17.60
C ASP A 262 -14.06 -9.87 17.96
N MET A 263 -14.49 -9.34 19.13
CA MET A 263 -15.91 -9.27 19.51
C MET A 263 -16.70 -8.21 18.73
N CYS A 264 -16.08 -7.08 18.38
CA CYS A 264 -16.71 -6.02 17.58
C CYS A 264 -17.03 -6.47 16.14
N GLU A 265 -16.33 -7.47 15.61
CA GLU A 265 -16.63 -8.09 14.32
C GLU A 265 -17.82 -9.07 14.37
N GLY A 266 -18.26 -9.50 15.56
CA GLY A 266 -19.27 -10.55 15.76
C GLY A 266 -20.58 -10.14 16.43
N LEU A 267 -20.64 -9.03 17.17
CA LEU A 267 -21.84 -8.56 17.88
C LEU A 267 -21.93 -7.02 17.92
N ILE A 268 -23.17 -6.50 17.97
CA ILE A 268 -23.46 -5.08 18.22
C ILE A 268 -22.72 -4.64 19.48
N SER A 269 -21.71 -3.80 19.33
CA SER A 269 -20.88 -3.34 20.44
C SER A 269 -20.60 -1.84 20.33
N ASP A 270 -20.50 -1.20 21.49
CA ASP A 270 -20.31 0.24 21.69
C ASP A 270 -19.26 0.83 20.72
N PRO A 271 -19.65 1.76 19.82
CA PRO A 271 -18.74 2.34 18.82
C PRO A 271 -17.48 2.96 19.41
N VAL A 272 -17.55 3.47 20.65
CA VAL A 272 -16.40 4.09 21.33
C VAL A 272 -15.43 3.02 21.80
N ALA A 273 -15.93 1.96 22.45
CA ALA A 273 -15.09 0.87 22.92
C ALA A 273 -14.45 0.09 21.76
N CYS A 274 -15.16 -0.08 20.65
CA CYS A 274 -14.61 -0.70 19.44
C CYS A 274 -13.56 0.16 18.73
N GLY A 275 -13.74 1.48 18.74
CA GLY A 275 -12.74 2.42 18.22
C GLY A 275 -11.45 2.38 19.03
N ASP A 276 -11.56 2.52 20.36
CA ASP A 276 -10.40 2.51 21.27
C ASP A 276 -9.64 1.16 21.23
N ALA A 277 -10.37 0.04 21.15
CA ALA A 277 -9.76 -1.29 21.03
C ALA A 277 -9.05 -1.48 19.69
N ASN A 278 -9.65 -1.01 18.59
CA ASN A 278 -9.01 -1.04 17.27
C ASN A 278 -7.73 -0.19 17.26
N ASP A 279 -7.78 1.03 17.78
CA ASP A 279 -6.63 1.95 17.82
C ASP A 279 -5.49 1.37 18.66
N LYS A 280 -5.82 0.81 19.84
CA LYS A 280 -4.83 0.21 20.75
C LYS A 280 -4.20 -1.05 20.15
N TRP A 281 -4.99 -1.94 19.57
CA TRP A 281 -4.48 -3.13 18.89
C TRP A 281 -3.64 -2.76 17.65
N ALA A 282 -4.09 -1.78 16.88
CA ALA A 282 -3.37 -1.28 15.71
C ALA A 282 -1.99 -0.76 16.13
N GLN A 283 -1.90 0.04 17.19
CA GLN A 283 -0.67 0.62 17.71
C GLN A 283 0.35 -0.43 18.19
N GLU A 284 -0.09 -1.49 18.85
CA GLU A 284 0.79 -2.56 19.36
C GLU A 284 1.33 -3.45 18.24
N ILE A 285 0.46 -3.87 17.32
CA ILE A 285 0.85 -4.64 16.12
C ILE A 285 1.82 -3.86 15.25
N GLN A 286 1.58 -2.56 15.12
CA GLN A 286 2.42 -1.59 14.46
C GLN A 286 3.82 -1.54 15.10
N THR A 287 3.92 -1.30 16.41
CA THR A 287 5.22 -1.29 17.09
C THR A 287 6.01 -2.59 16.85
N ALA A 288 5.32 -3.74 16.83
CA ALA A 288 5.91 -5.02 16.50
C ALA A 288 6.40 -5.14 15.04
N TRP A 289 5.59 -4.72 14.06
CA TRP A 289 6.00 -4.72 12.65
C TRP A 289 7.20 -3.82 12.37
N SER A 290 7.30 -2.67 13.05
CA SER A 290 8.45 -1.77 12.93
C SER A 290 9.74 -2.43 13.39
N LEU A 291 9.72 -3.02 14.59
CA LEU A 291 10.86 -3.75 15.16
C LEU A 291 11.26 -4.95 14.31
N ALA A 292 10.28 -5.71 13.81
CA ALA A 292 10.51 -6.84 12.91
C ALA A 292 11.14 -6.40 11.58
N THR A 293 10.65 -5.29 10.99
CA THR A 293 11.14 -4.80 9.71
C THR A 293 12.57 -4.27 9.79
N VAL A 294 12.90 -3.52 10.85
CA VAL A 294 14.29 -3.08 11.10
C VAL A 294 15.21 -4.29 11.28
N GLY A 295 14.75 -5.35 11.96
CA GLY A 295 15.49 -6.61 12.06
C GLY A 295 15.69 -7.31 10.72
N ILE A 296 14.65 -7.44 9.89
CA ILE A 296 14.75 -8.07 8.57
C ILE A 296 15.69 -7.28 7.65
N LEU A 297 15.62 -5.95 7.66
CA LEU A 297 16.51 -5.09 6.88
C LEU A 297 17.96 -5.20 7.36
N GLY A 298 18.20 -5.29 8.67
CA GLY A 298 19.53 -5.53 9.22
C GLY A 298 20.12 -6.89 8.80
N ILE A 299 19.28 -7.93 8.72
CA ILE A 299 19.68 -9.24 8.19
C ILE A 299 19.99 -9.15 6.67
N ALA A 300 19.14 -8.50 5.89
CA ALA A 300 19.34 -8.35 4.45
C ALA A 300 20.64 -7.57 4.14
N ALA A 301 20.88 -6.48 4.87
CA ALA A 301 22.07 -5.63 4.72
C ALA A 301 23.38 -6.33 5.12
N THR A 302 23.32 -7.34 6.00
CA THR A 302 24.51 -8.11 6.39
C THR A 302 24.82 -9.24 5.41
N ILE A 303 23.80 -9.84 4.79
CA ILE A 303 23.94 -10.95 3.83
C ILE A 303 24.35 -10.47 2.42
N ILE A 304 23.83 -9.32 1.99
CA ILE A 304 23.98 -8.82 0.61
C ILE A 304 25.17 -7.87 0.51
N THR A 305 26.04 -8.08 -0.48
CA THR A 305 27.11 -7.14 -0.83
C THR A 305 26.97 -6.68 -2.27
N ILE A 306 27.31 -5.41 -2.49
CA ILE A 306 27.29 -4.77 -3.80
C ILE A 306 28.74 -4.48 -4.17
N GLU A 307 29.25 -5.13 -5.23
CA GLU A 307 30.51 -4.75 -5.84
C GLU A 307 30.27 -3.81 -7.02
N THR A 308 30.95 -2.66 -6.99
CA THR A 308 31.10 -1.73 -8.12
C THR A 308 32.53 -1.82 -8.65
N GLU A 309 32.76 -1.50 -9.93
CA GLU A 309 34.08 -1.63 -10.58
C GLU A 309 35.26 -0.95 -9.85
N GLN A 310 34.99 0.04 -9.00
CA GLN A 310 36.05 0.72 -8.25
C GLN A 310 36.79 -0.22 -7.28
N SER A 311 36.18 -1.31 -6.82
CA SER A 311 36.86 -2.27 -5.93
C SER A 311 37.93 -3.09 -6.66
N ASN A 312 37.74 -3.39 -7.95
CA ASN A 312 38.71 -4.13 -8.76
C ASN A 312 39.98 -3.33 -9.05
N SER A 313 39.89 -2.00 -9.12
CA SER A 313 41.08 -1.14 -9.30
C SER A 313 41.94 -1.05 -8.03
N LYS A 314 41.36 -1.23 -6.84
CA LYS A 314 42.11 -1.22 -5.58
C LYS A 314 42.76 -2.56 -5.26
N SER A 315 42.22 -3.68 -5.73
CA SER A 315 42.85 -4.99 -5.57
C SER A 315 44.04 -5.17 -6.51
N SER A 316 43.97 -4.66 -7.74
CA SER A 316 45.07 -4.76 -8.71
C SER A 316 46.27 -3.86 -8.39
N VAL A 317 46.09 -2.81 -7.58
CA VAL A 317 47.18 -1.90 -7.16
C VAL A 317 47.96 -2.43 -5.95
N ASN A 318 47.39 -3.36 -5.18
CA ASN A 318 48.03 -3.93 -3.99
C ASN A 318 48.76 -5.27 -4.24
N GLU A 319 48.74 -5.80 -5.47
CA GLU A 319 49.50 -7.01 -5.85
C GLU A 319 50.81 -6.69 -6.60
N GLU A 320 51.13 -5.41 -6.85
CA GLU A 320 52.40 -4.97 -7.46
C GLU A 320 53.28 -4.11 -6.52
N GLY A 321 53.19 -4.32 -5.20
CA GLY A 321 54.02 -3.66 -4.18
C GLY A 321 54.86 -4.63 -3.36
#